data_AF-A0A5R9KKB6-F1
#
_entry.id   AF-A0A5R9KKB6-F1
#
_cell.length_a   1.000
_cell.length_b   1.000
_cell.length_c   1.000
_cell.angle_alpha   90.00
_cell.angle_beta   90.00
_cell.angle_gamma   90.00
#
_symmetry.space_group_name_H-M   'P 1'
#
loop_
_entity.id
_entity.type
_entity.pdbx_description
1 polymer ?
#
loop_
_entity_poly.entity_id
_entity_poly.type
_entity_poly.pdbx_seq_one_letter_code
_entity_poly.pdbx_strand_id
1 'polypeptide(L)'
;MDKKTVKELYERKDRRRKLALFKAYSAWLFMDTSLKFIQERINRDLDFDLVAEQDIKYIRHHFRSQLQIVPKSSLAVKVNVPEEILPTRPAEGVSWTNPDEVTNNQNSLKSKFSK
;
A
#
# COMPACT_ATOMS: atom_id res chain seq x y z
N MET A 1 11.85 -13.76 5.52
CA MET A 1 13.25 -14.18 5.31
C MET A 1 14.04 -13.70 6.50
N ASP A 2 14.83 -14.57 7.12
CA ASP A 2 15.48 -14.26 8.40
C ASP A 2 16.83 -13.57 8.19
N LYS A 3 17.15 -12.57 9.00
CA LYS A 3 18.39 -11.78 8.90
C LYS A 3 19.65 -12.65 8.90
N LYS A 4 19.65 -13.71 9.73
CA LYS A 4 20.75 -14.69 9.83
C LYS A 4 21.03 -15.39 8.50
N THR A 5 19.98 -15.75 7.75
CA THR A 5 20.14 -16.39 6.43
C THR A 5 20.69 -15.43 5.38
N VAL A 6 20.34 -14.15 5.45
CA VAL A 6 20.94 -13.13 4.57
C VAL A 6 22.44 -13.03 4.82
N LYS A 7 22.84 -12.98 6.10
CA LYS A 7 24.26 -12.92 6.51
C LYS A 7 25.06 -14.12 5.99
N GLU A 8 24.58 -15.32 6.24
CA GLU A 8 25.24 -16.57 5.81
C GLU A 8 25.41 -16.65 4.28
N LEU A 9 24.42 -16.18 3.52
CA LEU A 9 24.50 -16.13 2.06
C LEU A 9 25.52 -15.12 1.54
N TYR A 10 25.71 -14.00 2.23
CA TYR A 10 26.72 -13.02 1.88
C TYR A 10 28.13 -13.52 2.25
N GLU A 11 28.31 -14.17 3.40
CA GLU A 11 29.58 -14.80 3.79
C GLU A 11 30.01 -15.89 2.79
N ARG A 12 29.06 -16.71 2.32
CA ARG A 12 29.29 -17.73 1.28
C ARG A 12 29.40 -17.17 -0.13
N LYS A 13 29.26 -15.86 -0.33
CA LYS A 13 29.23 -15.17 -1.65
C LYS A 13 28.25 -15.81 -2.63
N ASP A 14 27.13 -16.27 -2.12
CA ASP A 14 26.20 -17.07 -2.90
C ASP A 14 25.42 -16.23 -3.92
N ARG A 15 24.98 -16.82 -5.04
CA ARG A 15 24.23 -16.07 -6.07
C ARG A 15 22.87 -15.58 -5.57
N ARG A 16 22.32 -16.28 -4.58
CA ARG A 16 20.99 -16.01 -3.99
C ARG A 16 21.01 -14.87 -2.99
N ARG A 17 22.18 -14.32 -2.64
CA ARG A 17 22.32 -13.23 -1.66
C ARG A 17 21.45 -12.01 -2.00
N LYS A 18 21.40 -11.62 -3.28
CA LYS A 18 20.59 -10.48 -3.76
C LYS A 18 19.09 -10.72 -3.62
N LEU A 19 18.65 -11.95 -3.86
CA LEU A 19 17.25 -12.35 -3.70
C LEU A 19 16.85 -12.36 -2.22
N ALA A 20 17.73 -12.87 -1.35
CA ALA A 20 17.52 -12.86 0.09
C ALA A 20 17.44 -11.43 0.62
N LEU A 21 18.34 -10.55 0.16
CA LEU A 21 18.33 -9.12 0.50
C LEU A 21 17.02 -8.45 0.05
N PHE A 22 16.58 -8.70 -1.19
CA PHE A 22 15.31 -8.20 -1.70
C PHE A 22 14.13 -8.66 -0.84
N LYS A 23 14.05 -9.95 -0.51
CA LYS A 23 12.94 -10.49 0.30
C LYS A 23 12.91 -9.96 1.73
N ALA A 24 14.07 -9.66 2.32
CA ALA A 24 14.16 -9.16 3.69
C ALA A 24 13.94 -7.63 3.77
N TYR A 25 14.45 -6.88 2.79
CA TYR A 25 14.52 -5.42 2.84
C TYR A 25 13.82 -4.72 1.66
N SER A 26 12.86 -5.37 0.99
CA SER A 26 12.15 -4.81 -0.16
C SER A 26 11.55 -3.43 0.12
N ALA A 27 10.95 -3.22 1.29
CA ALA A 27 10.37 -1.93 1.65
C ALA A 27 11.44 -0.81 1.68
N TRP A 28 12.62 -1.10 2.23
CA TRP A 28 13.70 -0.11 2.37
C TRP A 28 14.44 0.12 1.06
N LEU A 29 14.65 -0.95 0.29
CA LEU A 29 15.36 -0.90 -0.98
C LEU A 29 14.68 0.00 -2.01
N PHE A 30 13.37 0.24 -1.90
CA PHE A 30 12.60 1.05 -2.84
C PHE A 30 12.10 2.39 -2.27
N MET A 31 12.62 2.81 -1.10
CA MET A 31 12.38 4.17 -0.61
C MET A 31 13.04 5.21 -1.53
N ASP A 32 12.41 6.37 -1.73
CA ASP A 32 13.00 7.51 -2.46
C ASP A 32 14.06 8.23 -1.62
N THR A 33 15.11 7.50 -1.25
CA THR A 33 16.27 7.98 -0.48
C THR A 33 17.56 7.62 -1.21
N SER A 34 18.68 8.18 -0.75
CA SER A 34 19.99 7.93 -1.36
C SER A 34 20.40 6.46 -1.21
N LEU A 35 21.13 5.94 -2.21
CA LEU A 35 21.62 4.56 -2.19
C LEU A 35 22.53 4.29 -0.97
N LYS A 36 23.39 5.27 -0.64
CA LYS A 36 24.25 5.22 0.55
C LYS A 36 23.46 5.11 1.85
N PHE A 37 22.40 5.91 2.00
CA PHE A 37 21.58 5.86 3.21
C PHE A 37 20.92 4.49 3.40
N ILE A 38 20.41 3.91 2.30
CA ILE A 38 19.81 2.57 2.33
C ILE A 38 20.85 1.51 2.67
N GLN A 39 22.05 1.61 2.07
CA GLN A 39 23.16 0.72 2.36
C GLN A 39 23.55 0.78 3.84
N GLU A 40 23.85 1.96 4.37
CA GLU A 40 24.23 2.15 5.76
C GLU A 40 23.15 1.63 6.71
N ARG A 41 21.88 1.86 6.37
CA ARG A 41 20.77 1.40 7.20
C ARG A 41 20.60 -0.12 7.20
N ILE A 42 20.75 -0.76 6.04
CA ILE A 42 20.73 -2.22 5.93
C ILE A 42 21.94 -2.82 6.65
N ASN A 43 23.13 -2.26 6.46
CA ASN A 43 24.36 -2.75 7.10
C ASN A 43 24.30 -2.61 8.62
N ARG A 44 23.71 -1.51 9.12
CA ARG A 44 23.45 -1.31 10.55
C ARG A 44 22.42 -2.30 11.10
N ASP A 45 21.39 -2.66 10.33
CA ASP A 45 20.37 -3.62 10.78
C ASP A 45 20.86 -5.08 10.75
N LEU A 46 21.82 -5.38 9.87
CA LEU A 46 22.46 -6.70 9.75
C LEU A 46 23.71 -6.85 10.64
N ASP A 47 24.19 -5.76 11.27
CA ASP A 47 25.51 -5.66 11.91
C ASP A 47 26.63 -6.19 11.00
N PHE A 48 26.57 -5.85 9.71
CA PHE A 48 27.42 -6.43 8.68
C PHE A 48 27.62 -5.48 7.49
N ASP A 49 28.87 -5.19 7.13
CA ASP A 49 29.22 -4.17 6.12
C ASP A 49 29.66 -4.79 4.77
N LEU A 50 28.87 -5.75 4.25
CA LEU A 50 29.16 -6.38 2.95
C LEU A 50 28.15 -6.06 1.85
N VAL A 51 27.04 -5.38 2.18
CA VAL A 51 26.11 -4.93 1.13
C VAL A 51 26.75 -3.75 0.42
N ALA A 52 26.99 -3.90 -0.87
CA ALA A 52 27.49 -2.84 -1.74
C ALA A 52 26.34 -2.04 -2.36
N GLU A 53 26.57 -0.76 -2.66
CA GLU A 53 25.61 0.08 -3.39
C GLU A 53 25.17 -0.54 -4.73
N GLN A 54 26.08 -1.26 -5.40
CA GLN A 54 25.80 -1.95 -6.66
C GLN A 54 24.75 -3.04 -6.51
N ASP A 55 24.72 -3.74 -5.38
CA ASP A 55 23.71 -4.77 -5.11
C ASP A 55 22.33 -4.12 -4.97
N ILE A 56 22.25 -2.98 -4.27
CA ILE A 56 21.01 -2.21 -4.11
C ILE A 56 20.51 -1.70 -5.47
N LYS A 57 21.40 -1.12 -6.28
CA LYS A 57 21.09 -0.66 -7.63
C LYS A 57 20.60 -1.80 -8.53
N TYR A 58 21.28 -2.93 -8.49
CA TYR A 58 20.88 -4.14 -9.21
C TYR A 58 19.49 -4.60 -8.80
N ILE A 59 19.21 -4.64 -7.49
CA ILE A 59 17.92 -5.09 -6.97
C ILE A 59 16.80 -4.15 -7.42
N ARG A 60 16.99 -2.83 -7.30
CA ARG A 60 16.03 -1.84 -7.78
C ARG A 60 15.68 -2.02 -9.24
N HIS A 61 16.68 -2.31 -10.08
CA HIS A 61 16.47 -2.49 -11.50
C HIS A 61 15.77 -3.82 -11.83
N HIS A 62 16.26 -4.93 -11.28
CA HIS A 62 15.79 -6.28 -11.65
C HIS A 62 14.49 -6.71 -10.94
N PHE A 63 14.23 -6.22 -9.73
CA PHE A 63 13.10 -6.67 -8.92
C PHE A 63 11.95 -5.65 -8.88
N ARG A 64 12.02 -4.56 -9.67
CA ARG A 64 10.98 -3.53 -9.73
C ARG A 64 9.61 -4.10 -10.10
N SER A 65 9.58 -5.05 -11.02
CA SER A 65 8.35 -5.73 -11.46
C SER A 65 7.76 -6.63 -10.38
N GLN A 66 8.59 -7.19 -9.49
CA GLN A 66 8.14 -8.13 -8.46
C GLN A 66 7.41 -7.44 -7.29
N LEU A 67 7.58 -6.12 -7.12
CA LEU A 67 6.82 -5.34 -6.14
C LEU A 67 5.34 -5.21 -6.49
N GLN A 68 4.99 -5.22 -7.78
CA GLN A 68 3.60 -5.11 -8.21
C GLN A 68 2.80 -6.40 -7.99
N ILE A 69 3.48 -7.50 -7.65
CA ILE A 69 2.88 -8.82 -7.43
C ILE A 69 2.44 -8.99 -5.98
N VAL A 70 2.81 -8.09 -5.06
CA VAL A 70 2.15 -8.07 -3.74
C VAL A 70 0.71 -7.66 -4.00
N PRO A 71 -0.27 -8.57 -3.87
CA PRO A 71 -1.65 -8.21 -4.10
C PRO A 71 -1.94 -7.06 -3.14
N LYS A 72 -2.37 -5.92 -3.69
CA LYS A 72 -3.01 -4.89 -2.88
C LYS A 72 -4.09 -5.63 -2.12
N SER A 73 -3.83 -5.87 -0.83
CA SER A 73 -4.82 -6.40 0.09
C SER A 73 -5.90 -5.33 0.14
N SER A 74 -6.85 -5.43 -0.78
CA SER A 74 -8.16 -4.83 -0.65
C SER A 74 -8.83 -5.61 0.47
N LEU A 75 -8.43 -5.34 1.70
CA LEU A 75 -9.29 -5.50 2.85
C LEU A 75 -10.39 -4.44 2.68
N ALA A 76 -11.26 -4.66 1.70
CA ALA A 76 -12.64 -4.28 1.82
C ALA A 76 -13.15 -5.12 2.98
N VAL A 77 -13.03 -4.58 4.19
CA VAL A 77 -13.79 -5.05 5.34
C VAL A 77 -15.25 -4.92 4.89
N LYS A 78 -15.83 -6.02 4.43
CA LYS A 78 -17.28 -6.14 4.37
C LYS A 78 -17.72 -6.14 5.81
N VAL A 79 -18.05 -4.95 6.33
CA VAL A 79 -18.89 -4.81 7.51
C VAL A 79 -20.20 -5.47 7.10
N ASN A 80 -20.39 -6.73 7.52
CA ASN A 80 -21.71 -7.33 7.53
C ASN A 80 -22.54 -6.49 8.50
N VAL A 81 -23.34 -5.59 7.94
CA VAL A 81 -24.44 -4.96 8.64
C VAL A 81 -25.34 -6.11 9.11
N PRO A 82 -25.61 -6.25 10.43
CA PRO A 82 -26.55 -7.23 10.92
C PRO A 82 -27.91 -6.98 10.27
N GLU A 83 -28.50 -8.04 9.74
CA GLU A 83 -29.82 -8.11 9.14
C GLU A 83 -30.86 -7.53 10.13
N GLU A 84 -31.30 -6.30 9.86
CA GLU A 84 -32.34 -5.65 10.65
C GLU A 84 -33.69 -6.25 10.27
N ILE A 85 -34.27 -6.97 11.24
CA ILE A 85 -35.56 -7.63 11.17
C ILE A 85 -36.63 -6.57 10.86
N LEU A 86 -37.30 -6.70 9.71
CA LEU A 86 -38.49 -5.90 9.37
C LEU A 86 -39.62 -6.15 10.38
N PRO A 87 -40.34 -5.09 10.80
CA PRO A 87 -41.75 -5.22 11.08
C PRO A 87 -42.58 -4.24 10.24
N THR A 88 -43.32 -4.83 9.31
CA THR A 88 -44.74 -4.56 8.99
C THR A 88 -45.37 -3.23 9.43
N ARG A 89 -45.46 -2.28 8.47
CA ARG A 89 -46.61 -1.41 8.11
C ARG A 89 -47.19 -0.38 9.14
N PRO A 90 -47.93 0.63 8.64
CA PRO A 90 -47.74 2.04 9.00
C PRO A 90 -48.71 2.54 10.07
N ALA A 91 -48.31 3.56 10.82
CA ALA A 91 -49.21 4.36 11.63
C ALA A 91 -48.85 5.85 11.50
N GLU A 92 -49.89 6.64 11.31
CA GLU A 92 -49.91 8.05 10.99
C GLU A 92 -49.37 8.93 12.12
N GLY A 93 -48.76 10.05 11.71
CA GLY A 93 -49.01 11.36 12.32
C GLY A 93 -48.36 11.67 13.67
N VAL A 94 -47.11 12.16 13.63
CA VAL A 94 -46.72 13.35 14.42
C VAL A 94 -45.74 14.18 13.59
N SER A 95 -46.18 15.37 13.20
CA SER A 95 -45.39 16.43 12.59
C SER A 95 -44.59 17.18 13.68
N TRP A 96 -43.27 17.20 13.53
CA TRP A 96 -42.44 18.26 14.11
C TRP A 96 -41.54 18.79 12.99
N THR A 97 -41.97 19.92 12.42
CA THR A 97 -41.22 20.73 11.47
C THR A 97 -39.96 21.29 12.16
N ASN A 98 -38.79 21.10 11.57
CA ASN A 98 -37.59 21.89 11.88
C ASN A 98 -36.64 21.87 10.67
N PRO A 99 -35.91 22.97 10.42
CA PRO A 99 -36.26 23.91 9.37
C PRO A 99 -35.06 24.17 8.45
N ASP A 100 -34.62 23.14 7.73
CA ASP A 100 -33.52 23.26 6.75
C ASP A 100 -33.87 22.67 5.38
N GLU A 101 -35.17 22.58 5.06
CA GLU A 101 -35.58 22.41 3.66
C GLU A 101 -35.24 23.69 2.88
N VAL A 102 -34.16 23.63 2.10
CA VAL A 102 -34.24 24.03 0.69
C VAL A 102 -33.45 23.04 -0.18
N THR A 103 -34.11 21.94 -0.54
CA THR A 103 -33.86 21.28 -1.81
C THR A 103 -34.34 22.21 -2.93
N ASN A 104 -33.43 22.94 -3.58
CA ASN A 104 -33.77 23.61 -4.83
C ASN A 104 -33.48 22.68 -6.01
N ASN A 105 -34.56 22.05 -6.47
CA ASN A 105 -34.60 21.28 -7.70
C ASN A 105 -34.24 22.14 -8.92
N GLN A 106 -33.55 21.49 -9.85
CA GLN A 106 -33.72 21.61 -11.30
C GLN A 106 -33.81 23.03 -11.88
N ASN A 107 -32.73 23.49 -12.52
CA ASN A 107 -32.92 24.17 -13.79
C ASN A 107 -31.82 23.83 -14.81
N SER A 108 -32.28 23.36 -15.96
CA SER A 108 -31.47 22.93 -17.09
C SER A 108 -30.82 24.11 -17.80
N LEU A 109 -29.50 24.11 -17.99
CA LEU A 109 -28.86 24.92 -19.04
C LEU A 109 -27.74 24.11 -19.71
N LYS A 110 -28.10 23.47 -20.83
CA LYS A 110 -27.17 23.04 -21.88
C LYS A 110 -26.42 24.27 -22.38
N SER A 111 -25.13 24.39 -22.12
CA SER A 111 -24.30 25.42 -22.75
C SER A 111 -23.55 24.81 -23.94
N LYS A 112 -23.93 25.25 -25.15
CA LYS A 112 -23.25 24.98 -26.41
C LYS A 112 -22.10 25.98 -26.58
N PHE A 113 -20.93 25.68 -26.01
CA PHE A 113 -19.70 26.33 -26.47
C PHE A 113 -19.06 25.46 -27.56
N SER A 114 -19.51 25.73 -28.78
CA SER A 114 -18.71 25.54 -29.99
C SER A 114 -18.75 26.86 -30.74
N LYS A 115 -17.60 27.51 -30.87
CA LYS A 115 -17.29 28.51 -31.88
C LYS A 115 -15.81 28.46 -32.16
#